data_AF-A0A8J5WS81-F1
#
_entry.id   AF-A0A8J5WS81-F1
#
_cell.length_a   1.000
_cell.length_b   1.000
_cell.length_c   1.000
_cell.angle_alpha   90.00
_cell.angle_beta   90.00
_cell.angle_gamma   90.00
#
_symmetry.space_group_name_H-M   'P 1'
#
loop_
_entity.id
_entity.type
_entity.pdbx_description
1 polymer ?
#
loop_
_entity_poly.entity_id
_entity_poly.type
_entity_poly.pdbx_seq_one_letter_code
_entity_poly.pdbx_strand_id
1 'polypeptide(L)' 'MTFRLAYCTIEMMHAGVVHYDFDRFSVIFRPFPRQYDCKIVAGTLTNKMAPALRKSRKYMDKENVTRHMCA' A
#
# COMPACT_ATOMS: atom_id res chain seq x y z
N MET A 1 4.16 2.14 0.92
CA MET A 1 3.67 1.30 2.05
C MET A 1 2.43 0.52 1.67
N THR A 2 2.31 -0.71 2.16
CA THR A 2 1.21 -1.64 1.85
C THR A 2 0.28 -1.81 3.05
N PHE A 3 -1.01 -1.49 2.89
CA PHE A 3 -2.03 -1.73 3.91
C PHE A 3 -2.62 -3.12 3.68
N ARG A 4 -2.29 -4.03 4.60
CA ARG A 4 -2.71 -5.44 4.56
C ARG A 4 -4.13 -5.57 5.12
N LEU A 5 -5.17 -5.37 4.30
CA LEU A 5 -6.56 -5.31 4.78
C LEU A 5 -7.38 -6.57 4.44
N ALA A 6 -7.08 -7.25 3.33
CA ALA A 6 -7.79 -8.46 2.92
C ALA A 6 -6.89 -9.41 2.11
N TYR A 7 -7.49 -10.43 1.47
CA TYR A 7 -6.81 -11.43 0.64
C TYR A 7 -5.94 -10.82 -0.48
N CYS A 8 -6.34 -9.65 -1.02
CA CYS A 8 -5.57 -8.88 -2.01
C CYS A 8 -4.14 -8.55 -1.54
N THR A 9 -3.86 -8.63 -0.23
CA THR A 9 -2.50 -8.49 0.29
C THR A 9 -1.59 -9.66 -0.11
N ILE A 10 -2.13 -10.88 -0.16
CA ILE A 10 -1.37 -12.09 -0.51
C ILE A 10 -0.96 -12.00 -1.98
N GLU A 11 -1.87 -11.56 -2.85
CA GLU A 11 -1.57 -11.25 -4.26
C GLU A 11 -0.40 -10.26 -4.38
N MET A 12 -0.40 -9.23 -3.52
CA MET A 12 0.68 -8.23 -3.53
C MET A 12 2.01 -8.76 -2.97
N MET A 13 2.00 -9.80 -2.13
CA MET A 13 3.22 -10.49 -1.69
C MET A 13 3.75 -11.44 -2.75
N HIS A 14 2.88 -12.18 -3.43
CA HIS A 14 3.25 -13.01 -4.58
C HIS A 14 3.77 -12.17 -5.74
N ALA A 15 3.22 -10.95 -5.92
CA ALA A 15 3.75 -10.00 -6.87
C ALA A 15 5.15 -9.47 -6.49
N GLY A 16 5.59 -9.61 -5.24
CA GLY A 16 6.95 -9.29 -4.79
C GLY A 16 7.95 -10.45 -4.87
N VAL A 17 7.55 -11.60 -5.43
CA VAL A 17 8.39 -12.80 -5.61
C VAL A 17 8.84 -12.91 -7.09
N VAL A 18 9.86 -13.74 -7.35
CA VAL A 18 10.59 -13.94 -8.63
C VAL A 18 9.81 -13.81 -9.95
N HIS A 19 8.52 -14.13 -9.99
CA HIS A 19 7.72 -14.03 -11.20
C HIS A 19 7.30 -12.59 -11.57
N TYR A 20 7.10 -11.72 -10.58
CA TYR A 20 6.62 -10.34 -10.77
C TYR A 20 7.48 -9.30 -10.05
N ASP A 21 8.70 -9.71 -9.70
CA ASP A 21 9.66 -9.03 -8.83
C ASP A 21 9.60 -7.49 -8.87
N PHE A 22 8.93 -6.91 -7.88
CA PHE A 22 8.79 -5.46 -7.74
C PHE A 22 10.15 -4.74 -7.58
N ASP A 23 11.20 -5.46 -7.19
CA ASP A 23 12.57 -4.95 -7.11
C ASP A 23 13.08 -4.49 -8.48
N ARG A 24 12.72 -5.18 -9.57
CA ARG A 24 13.08 -4.78 -10.94
C ARG A 24 12.50 -3.43 -11.35
N PHE A 25 11.34 -3.07 -10.81
CA PHE A 25 10.70 -1.79 -11.06
C PHE A 25 11.11 -0.71 -10.04
N SER A 26 12.15 -0.99 -9.22
CA SER A 26 12.58 -0.11 -8.12
C SER A 26 11.46 0.19 -7.11
N VAL A 27 10.45 -0.69 -7.02
CA VAL A 27 9.32 -0.53 -6.10
C VAL A 27 9.69 -1.18 -4.78
N ILE A 28 10.22 -0.37 -3.86
CA ILE A 28 10.64 -0.86 -2.55
C ILE A 28 9.59 -0.52 -1.48
N PHE A 29 9.10 -1.55 -0.79
CA PHE A 29 8.11 -1.39 0.25
C PHE A 29 8.73 -0.81 1.53
N ARG A 30 8.69 0.52 1.67
CA ARG A 30 9.06 1.20 2.91
C ARG A 30 7.91 1.14 3.94
N PRO A 31 8.20 0.80 5.22
CA PRO A 31 7.18 0.72 6.27
C PRO A 31 6.80 2.09 6.86
N PHE A 32 7.61 3.14 6.64
CA PHE A 32 7.42 4.45 7.26
C PHE A 32 6.65 5.44 6.37
N PRO A 33 5.58 6.08 6.88
CA PRO A 33 4.73 7.03 6.14
C PRO A 33 5.45 8.18 5.46
N ARG A 34 6.53 8.70 6.03
CA ARG A 34 7.23 9.85 5.46
C ARG A 34 8.23 9.50 4.36
N GLN A 35 8.49 8.22 4.12
CA GLN A 35 9.59 7.76 3.26
C GLN A 35 9.11 7.05 1.99
N TYR A 36 7.81 6.90 1.76
CA TYR A 36 7.30 6.31 0.53
C TYR A 36 6.50 7.31 -0.28
N ASP A 37 6.57 7.17 -1.59
CA ASP A 37 5.89 8.05 -2.55
C ASP A 37 4.46 7.58 -2.85
N CYS A 38 4.18 6.30 -2.63
CA CYS A 38 2.84 5.74 -2.83
C CYS A 38 2.40 4.77 -1.73
N LYS A 39 1.12 4.87 -1.38
CA LYS A 39 0.42 3.97 -0.47
C LYS A 39 -0.45 3.03 -1.28
N ILE A 40 -0.26 1.72 -1.12
CA ILE A 40 -1.14 0.71 -1.74
C ILE A 40 -2.10 0.19 -0.68
N VAL A 41 -3.40 0.30 -0.97
CA VAL A 41 -4.48 -0.24 -0.14
C VAL A 41 -5.00 -1.50 -0.82
N ALA A 42 -4.66 -2.66 -0.26
CA ALA A 42 -4.98 -3.96 -0.83
C ALA A 42 -6.16 -4.59 -0.06
N GLY A 43 -7.35 -4.53 -0.67
CA GLY A 43 -8.59 -5.08 -0.13
C GLY A 43 -9.63 -4.05 0.28
N THR A 44 -10.77 -4.56 0.76
CA THR A 44 -11.94 -3.77 1.14
C THR A 44 -11.66 -2.89 2.36
N LEU A 45 -12.01 -1.60 2.25
CA LEU A 45 -11.94 -0.67 3.37
C LEU A 45 -13.23 -0.77 4.18
N THR A 46 -13.13 -1.20 5.45
CA THR A 46 -14.27 -1.15 6.37
C THR A 46 -14.40 0.25 6.99
N ASN A 47 -15.63 0.64 7.35
CA ASN A 47 -15.91 1.94 8.00
C ASN A 47 -15.08 2.15 9.28
N LYS A 48 -14.74 1.05 9.99
CA LYS A 48 -13.86 1.06 11.18
C LYS A 48 -12.41 1.42 10.84
N MET A 49 -11.94 1.10 9.64
CA MET A 49 -10.57 1.33 9.19
C MET A 49 -10.36 2.67 8.46
N ALA A 50 -11.46 3.33 8.07
CA ALA A 50 -11.46 4.67 7.47
C ALA A 50 -10.66 5.74 8.27
N PRO A 51 -10.78 5.86 9.62
CA PRO A 51 -10.00 6.85 10.37
C PRO A 51 -8.50 6.55 10.39
N ALA A 52 -8.09 5.27 10.40
CA ALA A 52 -6.68 4.89 10.35
C ALA A 52 -6.04 5.28 9.00
N LEU A 53 -6.79 5.14 7.91
CA LEU A 53 -6.34 5.56 6.58
C LEU A 53 -6.15 7.08 6.51
N ARG A 54 -7.12 7.84 7.02
CA ARG A 54 -7.04 9.31 7.10
C ARG A 54 -5.87 9.77 7.97
N LYS A 55 -5.57 9.08 9.07
CA LYS A 55 -4.42 9.37 9.94
C LYS A 55 -3.11 9.14 9.20
N SER A 56 -2.97 8.03 8.47
CA SER A 56 -1.75 7.78 7.68
C SER A 56 -1.49 8.85 6.62
N ARG A 57 -2.54 9.36 5.96
CA ARG A 57 -2.44 10.45 4.96
C ARG A 57 -1.86 11.75 5.54
N LYS A 58 -2.01 12.00 6.85
CA LYS A 58 -1.45 13.19 7.49
C LYS A 58 0.09 13.20 7.50
N TYR A 59 0.71 12.03 7.45
CA TYR A 59 2.16 11.88 7.49
C TYR A 59 2.79 11.81 6.09
N MET A 60 2.03 12.08 5.03
CA MET A 60 2.40 11.67 3.66
C MET A 60 3.02 12.67 2.70
N ASP A 61 3.00 13.98 2.89
CA ASP A 61 3.13 14.91 1.74
C ASP A 61 1.97 14.78 0.72
N LYS A 62 1.56 15.91 0.13
CA LYS A 62 0.31 16.00 -0.64
C LYS A 62 0.44 15.40 -2.04
N GLU A 63 1.66 15.31 -2.59
CA GLU A 63 1.93 14.75 -3.91
C GLU A 63 1.87 13.21 -3.94
N ASN A 64 1.93 12.57 -2.77
CA ASN A 64 1.99 11.11 -2.69
C ASN A 64 0.62 10.46 -2.92
N VAL A 65 0.55 9.54 -3.88
CA VAL A 65 -0.72 8.96 -4.38
C VAL A 65 -1.12 7.73 -3.56
N THR A 66 -2.41 7.63 -3.23
CA THR A 66 -2.98 6.40 -2.65
C THR A 66 -3.54 5.57 -3.79
N ARG A 67 -2.93 4.41 -4.07
CA ARG A 67 -3.42 3.46 -5.07
C ARG A 67 -4.28 2.40 -4.40
N HIS A 68 -5.52 2.28 -4.87
CA HIS A 68 -6.44 1.24 -4.43
C HIS A 68 -6.28 0.03 -5.36
N MET A 69 -5.91 -1.10 -4.77
CA MET A 69 -5.91 -2.37 -5.47
C MET A 69 -7.13 -3.13 -4.92
N CYS A 70 -8.23 -3.01 -5.67
CA CYS A 70 -9.48 -3.72 -5.41
C CYS A 70 -9.61 -4.76 -6.52
N ALA A 71 -9.44 -6.03 -6.18
CA ALA A 71 -9.97 -7.14 -6.96
C ALA A 71 -11.29 -7.55 -6.31
#